data_AF-A0A3M7ETG3-F1
#
_entry.id   AF-A0A3M7ETG3-F1
#
_cell.length_a   1.000
_cell.length_b   1.000
_cell.length_c   1.000
_cell.angle_alpha   90.00
_cell.angle_beta   90.00
_cell.angle_gamma   90.00
#
_symmetry.space_group_name_H-M   'P 1'
#
loop_
_entity.id
_entity.type
_entity.pdbx_description
1 polymer ?
#
loop_
_entity_poly.entity_id
_entity_poly.type
_entity_poly.pdbx_seq_one_letter_code
_entity_poly.pdbx_strand_id
1 'polypeptide(L)'
;MAPPSQLSIATGSLTRLVKEEASYHRELEEQNARIAKLEQGGDSSDENAEYTLRQERRAAEETKAVFPQLRQKIQDALAKLEQQLEQDKGPGDQSTPEDIAKAKEAILGAKHALRETA
;
A
#
# COMPACT_ATOMS: atom_id res chain seq x y z
N MET A 1 -26.12 4.68 14.79
CA MET A 1 -24.66 4.72 14.98
C MET A 1 -24.22 6.17 14.83
N ALA A 2 -23.33 6.68 15.68
CA ALA A 2 -22.80 8.03 15.49
C ALA A 2 -21.92 8.09 14.23
N PRO A 3 -21.86 9.22 13.52
CA PRO A 3 -20.93 9.38 12.40
C PRO A 3 -19.48 9.25 12.88
N PRO A 4 -18.58 8.68 12.06
CA PRO A 4 -17.17 8.56 12.42
C PRO A 4 -16.50 9.94 12.55
N SER A 5 -15.55 10.05 13.48
CA SER A 5 -14.73 11.26 13.64
C SER A 5 -13.83 11.48 12.43
N GLN A 6 -13.37 12.73 12.23
CA GLN A 6 -12.41 13.06 11.16
C GLN A 6 -11.11 12.26 11.30
N LEU A 7 -10.65 12.03 12.53
CA LEU A 7 -9.49 11.19 12.82
C LEU A 7 -9.73 9.73 12.40
N SER A 8 -10.89 9.17 12.71
CA SER A 8 -11.25 7.80 12.33
C SER A 8 -11.32 7.65 10.80
N ILE A 9 -11.87 8.64 10.10
CA ILE A 9 -11.91 8.69 8.63
C ILE A 9 -10.49 8.75 8.05
N ALA A 10 -9.64 9.65 8.54
CA ALA A 10 -8.26 9.79 8.07
C ALA A 10 -7.44 8.51 8.33
N THR A 11 -7.60 7.90 9.52
CA THR A 11 -6.98 6.62 9.90
C THR A 11 -7.38 5.51 8.93
N GLY A 12 -8.68 5.42 8.61
CA GLY A 12 -9.19 4.43 7.67
C GLY A 12 -8.64 4.61 6.26
N SER A 13 -8.50 5.87 5.80
CA SER A 13 -7.91 6.18 4.50
C SER A 13 -6.45 5.72 4.41
N LEU A 14 -5.62 6.08 5.39
CA LEU A 14 -4.21 5.69 5.41
C LEU A 14 -4.05 4.17 5.46
N THR A 15 -4.81 3.50 6.33
CA THR A 15 -4.78 2.04 6.47
C THR A 15 -5.11 1.32 5.17
N ARG A 16 -6.08 1.83 4.39
CA ARG A 16 -6.44 1.23 3.09
C ARG A 16 -5.32 1.37 2.08
N LEU A 17 -4.71 2.55 1.97
CA LEU A 17 -3.60 2.80 1.04
C LEU A 17 -2.38 1.93 1.36
N VAL A 18 -2.02 1.78 2.64
CA VAL A 18 -0.91 0.90 3.05
C VAL A 18 -1.21 -0.57 2.70
N LYS A 19 -2.45 -1.03 2.89
CA LYS A 19 -2.85 -2.39 2.50
C LYS A 19 -2.86 -2.58 0.99
N GLU A 20 -3.26 -1.56 0.23
CA GLU A 20 -3.20 -1.55 -1.23
C GLU A 20 -1.76 -1.67 -1.72
N GLU A 21 -0.83 -0.90 -1.15
CA GLU A 21 0.60 -0.98 -1.50
C GLU A 21 1.18 -2.37 -1.18
N ALA A 22 0.86 -2.93 -0.01
CA ALA A 22 1.26 -4.28 0.35
C ALA A 22 0.72 -5.35 -0.62
N SER A 23 -0.52 -5.18 -1.11
CA SER A 23 -1.11 -6.07 -2.11
C SER A 23 -0.34 -6.03 -3.43
N TYR A 24 0.02 -4.83 -3.91
CA TYR A 24 0.81 -4.69 -5.13
C TYR A 24 2.24 -5.23 -4.99
N HIS A 25 2.86 -5.11 -3.81
CA HIS A 25 4.15 -5.75 -3.54
C HIS A 25 4.06 -7.27 -3.65
N ARG A 26 3.03 -7.88 -3.04
CA ARG A 26 2.81 -9.32 -3.14
C ARG A 26 2.55 -9.76 -4.58
N GLU A 27 1.73 -9.02 -5.32
CA GLU A 27 1.49 -9.31 -6.74
C GLU A 27 2.78 -9.29 -7.54
N LEU A 28 3.64 -8.29 -7.32
CA LEU A 28 4.92 -8.17 -7.98
C LEU A 28 5.88 -9.32 -7.62
N GLU A 29 5.91 -9.76 -6.36
CA GLU A 29 6.68 -10.93 -5.94
C GLU A 29 6.22 -12.20 -6.68
N GLU A 30 4.91 -12.42 -6.77
CA GLU A 30 4.33 -13.57 -7.48
C GLU A 30 4.62 -13.52 -8.99
N GLN A 31 4.54 -12.34 -9.62
CA GLN A 31 4.92 -12.14 -11.02
C GLN A 31 6.42 -12.43 -11.25
N ASN A 32 7.31 -11.89 -10.39
CA ASN A 32 8.74 -12.13 -10.50
C ASN A 32 9.08 -13.63 -10.32
N ALA A 33 8.39 -14.34 -9.42
CA ALA A 33 8.57 -15.78 -9.24
C ALA A 33 8.16 -16.57 -10.51
N ARG A 34 7.06 -16.18 -11.18
CA ARG A 34 6.65 -16.78 -12.47
C ARG A 34 7.66 -16.49 -13.57
N ILE A 35 8.15 -15.24 -13.68
CA ILE A 35 9.19 -14.84 -14.63
C ILE A 35 10.44 -15.69 -14.43
N ALA A 36 10.93 -15.82 -13.19
CA ALA A 36 12.13 -16.61 -12.89
C ALA A 36 11.96 -18.10 -13.28
N LYS A 37 10.77 -18.67 -13.07
CA LYS A 37 10.45 -20.04 -13.50
C LYS A 37 10.47 -20.19 -15.02
N LEU A 38 9.93 -19.22 -15.76
CA LEU A 38 9.93 -19.22 -17.23
C LEU A 38 11.35 -19.05 -17.79
N GLU A 39 12.17 -18.19 -17.17
CA GLU A 39 13.58 -17.96 -17.57
C GLU A 39 14.48 -19.19 -17.37
N GLN A 40 14.19 -20.02 -16.38
CA GLN A 40 14.91 -21.28 -16.13
C GLN A 40 14.54 -22.41 -17.09
N GLY A 41 13.78 -22.12 -18.16
CA GLY A 41 13.33 -23.12 -19.13
C GLY A 41 12.15 -23.92 -18.62
N GLY A 42 11.17 -23.25 -17.99
CA GLY A 42 9.88 -23.84 -17.64
C GLY A 42 9.32 -24.68 -18.79
N ASP A 43 8.63 -25.78 -18.46
CA ASP A 43 8.25 -26.89 -19.37
C ASP A 43 8.73 -26.71 -20.82
N SER A 44 9.91 -27.25 -21.12
CA SER A 44 10.63 -27.15 -22.41
C SER A 44 9.86 -27.64 -23.66
N SER A 45 8.57 -27.97 -23.49
CA SER A 45 7.59 -28.32 -24.51
C SER A 45 6.63 -27.18 -24.85
N ASP A 46 6.68 -26.05 -24.14
CA ASP A 46 5.77 -24.91 -24.33
C ASP A 46 6.25 -23.99 -25.46
N GLU A 47 5.71 -24.18 -26.66
CA GLU A 47 5.98 -23.34 -27.84
C GLU A 47 5.68 -21.84 -27.60
N ASN A 48 4.88 -21.51 -26.56
CA ASN A 48 4.54 -20.13 -26.22
C ASN A 48 5.39 -19.54 -25.10
N ALA A 49 6.41 -20.25 -24.59
CA ALA A 49 7.19 -19.81 -23.44
C ALA A 49 7.75 -18.38 -23.57
N GLU A 50 8.24 -18.00 -24.75
CA GLU A 50 8.76 -16.64 -24.99
C GLU A 50 7.65 -15.58 -24.96
N TYR A 51 6.49 -15.88 -25.55
CA TYR A 51 5.34 -14.97 -25.54
C TYR A 51 4.84 -14.77 -24.12
N THR A 52 4.67 -15.86 -23.36
CA THR A 52 4.26 -15.85 -21.95
C THR A 52 5.25 -15.05 -21.10
N LEU A 53 6.57 -15.25 -21.28
CA LEU A 53 7.60 -14.50 -20.57
C LEU A 53 7.50 -12.99 -20.85
N ARG A 54 7.30 -12.59 -22.11
CA ARG A 54 7.12 -11.18 -22.46
C ARG A 54 5.87 -10.58 -21.81
N GLN A 55 4.77 -11.34 -21.76
CA GLN A 55 3.53 -10.90 -21.13
C GLN A 55 3.68 -10.73 -19.62
N GLU A 56 4.28 -11.69 -18.92
CA GLU A 56 4.51 -11.60 -17.48
C GLU A 56 5.44 -10.43 -17.13
N ARG A 57 6.50 -10.20 -17.92
CA ARG A 57 7.38 -9.02 -17.74
C ARG A 57 6.63 -7.72 -17.89
N ARG A 58 5.78 -7.60 -18.91
CA ARG A 58 4.94 -6.42 -19.12
C ARG A 58 3.98 -6.20 -17.96
N ALA A 59 3.32 -7.26 -17.47
CA ALA A 59 2.44 -7.16 -16.30
C ALA A 59 3.21 -6.65 -15.07
N ALA A 60 4.43 -7.16 -14.84
CA ALA A 60 5.29 -6.70 -13.76
C ALA A 60 5.72 -5.23 -13.91
N GLU A 61 5.98 -4.75 -15.12
CA GLU A 61 6.24 -3.33 -15.38
C GLU A 61 5.02 -2.45 -15.10
N GLU A 62 3.83 -2.90 -15.52
CA GLU A 62 2.57 -2.20 -15.26
C GLU A 62 2.26 -2.13 -13.75
N THR A 63 2.46 -3.22 -13.00
CA THR A 63 2.34 -3.21 -11.52
C THR A 63 3.37 -2.27 -10.89
N LYS A 64 4.64 -2.30 -11.35
CA LYS A 64 5.69 -1.39 -10.85
C LYS A 64 5.35 0.08 -11.06
N ALA A 65 4.70 0.40 -12.18
CA ALA A 65 4.33 1.78 -12.52
C ALA A 65 3.29 2.39 -11.58
N VAL A 66 2.56 1.59 -10.79
CA VAL A 66 1.57 2.08 -9.82
C VAL A 66 2.22 2.62 -8.54
N PHE A 67 3.36 2.06 -8.11
CA PHE A 67 3.98 2.40 -6.82
C PHE A 67 4.28 3.89 -6.62
N PRO A 68 4.84 4.65 -7.60
CA PRO A 68 5.17 6.05 -7.37
C PRO A 68 3.95 6.89 -6.98
N GLN A 69 2.83 6.72 -7.70
CA GLN A 69 1.60 7.45 -7.39
C GLN A 69 0.99 6.98 -6.06
N LEU A 70 1.02 5.67 -5.78
CA LEU A 70 0.47 5.12 -4.55
C LEU A 70 1.26 5.59 -3.31
N ARG A 71 2.60 5.63 -3.39
CA ARG A 71 3.44 6.18 -2.34
C ARG A 71 3.18 7.65 -2.06
N GLN A 72 3.00 8.45 -3.12
CA GLN A 72 2.62 9.86 -2.93
C GLN A 72 1.29 9.97 -2.17
N LYS A 73 0.28 9.17 -2.55
CA LYS A 73 -1.01 9.14 -1.82
C LYS A 73 -0.84 8.72 -0.36
N ILE A 74 0.04 7.76 -0.07
CA ILE A 74 0.34 7.33 1.32
C ILE A 74 1.00 8.47 2.08
N GLN A 75 1.98 9.16 1.50
CA GLN A 75 2.65 10.32 2.11
C GLN A 75 1.66 11.46 2.40
N ASP A 76 0.78 11.78 1.44
CA ASP A 76 -0.24 12.82 1.61
C ASP A 76 -1.24 12.43 2.71
N ALA A 77 -1.71 11.18 2.73
CA ALA A 77 -2.61 10.68 3.75
C ALA A 77 -1.96 10.60 5.14
N LEU A 78 -0.67 10.27 5.20
CA LEU A 78 0.14 10.27 6.42
C LEU A 78 0.23 11.68 6.99
N ALA A 79 0.64 12.66 6.18
CA ALA A 79 0.73 14.05 6.60
C ALA A 79 -0.62 14.59 7.09
N LYS A 80 -1.71 14.24 6.39
CA LYS A 80 -3.07 14.62 6.79
C LYS A 80 -3.46 14.01 8.15
N LEU A 81 -3.13 12.75 8.39
CA LEU A 81 -3.45 12.09 9.66
C LEU A 81 -2.63 12.67 10.82
N GLU A 82 -1.35 12.96 10.60
CA GLU A 82 -0.49 13.64 11.58
C GLU A 82 -1.04 15.02 11.93
N GLN A 83 -1.44 15.81 10.93
CA GLN A 83 -2.08 17.11 11.14
C GLN A 83 -3.39 16.99 11.93
N GLN A 84 -4.23 15.99 11.64
CA GLN A 84 -5.49 15.77 12.36
C GLN A 84 -5.24 15.43 13.84
N LEU A 85 -4.22 14.61 14.15
CA LEU A 85 -3.85 14.29 15.54
C LEU A 85 -3.36 15.50 16.33
N GLU A 86 -2.76 16.50 15.68
CA GLU A 86 -2.37 17.75 16.33
C GLU A 86 -3.60 18.62 16.62
N GLN A 87 -4.56 18.65 15.70
CA GLN A 87 -5.79 19.44 15.81
C GLN A 87 -6.80 18.87 16.79
N ASP A 88 -6.84 17.55 16.98
CA ASP A 88 -7.72 16.86 17.94
C ASP A 88 -7.41 17.21 19.41
N LYS A 89 -6.41 18.05 19.70
CA LYS A 89 -6.15 18.55 21.07
C LYS A 89 -7.02 19.77 21.45
N GLY A 90 -7.94 20.19 20.58
CA GLY A 90 -8.76 21.39 20.75
C GLY A 90 -10.13 21.16 21.45
N PRO A 91 -10.75 22.24 21.98
CA PRO A 91 -12.12 22.17 22.51
C PRO A 91 -13.11 21.93 21.36
N GLY A 92 -13.63 20.71 21.26
CA GLY A 92 -14.41 20.21 20.12
C GLY A 92 -14.03 18.80 19.68
N ASP A 93 -12.98 18.24 20.28
CA ASP A 93 -12.52 16.87 20.03
C ASP A 93 -13.64 15.83 20.23
N GLN A 94 -13.92 15.08 19.18
CA GLN A 94 -14.85 13.94 19.18
C GLN A 94 -14.12 12.61 19.09
N SER A 95 -12.79 12.63 19.01
CA SER A 95 -11.97 11.44 18.93
C SER A 95 -11.86 10.78 20.30
N THR A 96 -12.05 9.46 20.30
CA THR A 96 -11.86 8.67 21.51
C THR A 96 -10.39 8.34 21.72
N PRO A 97 -9.96 7.95 22.93
CA PRO A 97 -8.63 7.40 23.15
C PRO A 97 -8.29 6.22 22.22
N GLU A 98 -9.31 5.44 21.84
CA GLU A 98 -9.18 4.34 20.88
C GLU A 98 -8.89 4.85 19.46
N ASP A 99 -9.57 5.92 19.01
CA ASP A 99 -9.29 6.53 17.71
C ASP A 99 -7.86 7.08 17.65
N ILE A 100 -7.38 7.70 18.73
CA ILE A 100 -6.01 8.20 18.85
C ILE A 100 -4.99 7.06 18.81
N ALA A 101 -5.26 5.95 19.49
CA ALA A 101 -4.40 4.77 19.46
C ALA A 101 -4.29 4.20 18.04
N LYS A 102 -5.43 3.98 17.37
CA LYS A 102 -5.48 3.48 15.99
C LYS A 102 -4.79 4.41 14.99
N ALA A 103 -4.95 5.72 15.15
CA ALA A 103 -4.27 6.70 14.30
C ALA A 103 -2.74 6.61 14.43
N LYS A 104 -2.23 6.48 15.66
CA LYS A 104 -0.79 6.31 15.91
C LYS A 104 -0.26 5.00 15.33
N GLU A 105 -1.00 3.90 15.49
CA GLU A 105 -0.65 2.61 14.87
C GLU A 105 -0.60 2.71 13.35
N ALA A 106 -1.60 3.36 12.72
CA ALA A 106 -1.62 3.57 11.27
C ALA A 106 -0.44 4.42 10.78
N ILE A 107 -0.05 5.46 11.52
CA ILE A 107 1.14 6.28 11.23
C ILE A 107 2.41 5.44 11.28
N LEU A 108 2.58 4.64 12.34
CA LEU A 108 3.75 3.77 12.48
C LEU A 108 3.82 2.74 11.35
N GLY A 109 2.68 2.11 11.02
CA GLY A 109 2.58 1.17 9.90
C GLY A 109 2.90 1.80 8.56
N ALA A 110 2.41 3.01 8.28
CA ALA A 110 2.71 3.73 7.05
C ALA A 110 4.19 4.12 6.95
N LYS A 111 4.78 4.61 8.04
CA LYS A 111 6.22 4.95 8.08
C LYS A 111 7.10 3.73 7.88
N HIS A 112 6.69 2.58 8.42
CA HIS A 112 7.36 1.30 8.20
C HIS A 112 7.31 0.89 6.73
N ALA A 113 6.10 0.86 6.13
CA ALA A 113 5.90 0.49 4.74
C ALA A 113 6.70 1.38 3.77
N LEU A 114 6.70 2.70 4.00
CA LEU A 114 7.47 3.65 3.20
C LEU A 114 8.99 3.45 3.32
N ARG A 115 9.48 2.95 4.46
CA ARG A 115 10.91 2.72 4.70
C ARG A 115 11.40 1.41 4.12
N GLU A 116 10.64 0.33 4.26
CA GLU A 116 11.03 -0.99 3.77
C GLU A 116 11.08 -1.08 2.25
N THR A 117 10.37 -0.18 1.58
CA THR A 117 10.17 -0.22 0.14
C THR A 117 10.89 0.91 -0.59
N ALA A 118 11.51 1.85 0.13
CA ALA A 118 12.35 2.94 -0.40
C ALA A 118 13.72 2.43 -0.88
#